data_AF-A0A849BSZ8-F1
#
_entry.id   AF-A0A849BSZ8-F1
#
_cell.length_a   1.000
_cell.length_b   1.000
_cell.length_c   1.000
_cell.angle_alpha   90.00
_cell.angle_beta   90.00
_cell.angle_gamma   90.00
#
_symmetry.space_group_name_H-M   'P 1'
#
loop_
_entity.id
_entity.type
_entity.pdbx_description
1 polymer ?
#
loop_
_entity_poly.entity_id
_entity_poly.type
_entity_poly.pdbx_seq_one_letter_code
_entity_poly.pdbx_strand_id
1 'polypeptide(L)' 'MTSAHDVEAVRAAEQAAAAGLPGGLVTLVERASAALAGVVGSELRAAAGRVYGSRAVLLVGSGTNGGDALHAGALL' A
#
# COMPACT_ATOMS: atom_id res chain seq x y z
N MET A 1 -7.46 -6.75 18.60
CA MET A 1 -8.78 -6.47 17.99
C MET A 1 -8.58 -5.45 16.90
N THR A 2 -9.11 -5.68 15.70
CA THR A 2 -9.23 -4.66 14.64
C THR A 2 -10.56 -3.94 14.77
N SER A 3 -10.55 -2.61 14.73
CA SER A 3 -11.73 -1.74 14.83
C SER A 3 -11.84 -0.85 13.59
N ALA A 4 -13.06 -0.46 13.23
CA ALA A 4 -13.27 0.59 12.23
C ALA A 4 -12.97 1.96 12.85
N HIS A 5 -12.44 2.87 12.03
CA HIS A 5 -12.11 4.23 12.42
C HIS A 5 -12.68 5.21 11.40
N ASP A 6 -13.12 6.37 11.88
CA ASP A 6 -13.53 7.47 10.99
C ASP A 6 -12.34 7.98 10.19
N VAL A 7 -12.63 8.48 8.98
CA VAL A 7 -11.60 8.96 8.04
C VAL A 7 -10.76 10.08 8.67
N GLU A 8 -11.36 10.96 9.45
CA GLU A 8 -10.64 12.04 10.14
C GLU A 8 -9.62 11.49 11.15
N ALA A 9 -10.02 10.48 11.94
CA ALA A 9 -9.16 9.85 12.92
C ALA A 9 -7.95 9.17 12.25
N VAL A 10 -8.19 8.49 11.11
CA VAL A 10 -7.11 7.87 10.31
C VAL A 10 -6.14 8.93 9.80
N ARG A 11 -6.65 10.01 9.19
CA ARG A 11 -5.80 11.08 8.64
C ARG A 11 -4.99 11.78 9.74
N ALA A 12 -5.57 12.03 10.90
CA ALA A 12 -4.86 12.61 12.04
C ALA A 12 -3.73 11.68 12.53
N ALA A 13 -4.00 10.37 12.59
CA ALA A 13 -3.00 9.37 12.97
C ALA A 13 -1.87 9.27 11.94
N GLU A 14 -2.17 9.30 10.64
CA GLU A 14 -1.17 9.30 9.56
C GLU A 14 -0.26 10.53 9.62
N GLN A 15 -0.83 11.72 9.85
CA GLN A 15 -0.06 12.95 10.03
C GLN A 15 0.87 12.87 11.25
N ALA A 16 0.34 12.40 12.38
CA ALA A 16 1.12 12.23 13.60
C ALA A 16 2.25 11.20 13.43
N ALA A 17 1.98 10.09 12.74
CA ALA A 17 2.98 9.06 12.45
C ALA A 17 4.07 9.57 11.51
N ALA A 18 3.69 10.30 10.46
CA ALA A 18 4.59 10.84 9.47
C ALA A 18 5.54 11.90 10.05
N ALA A 19 5.12 12.68 11.05
CA ALA A 19 5.93 13.74 11.64
C ALA A 19 7.29 13.27 12.19
N GLY A 20 7.40 12.00 12.60
CA GLY A 20 8.64 11.39 13.10
C GLY A 20 9.51 10.70 12.04
N LEU A 21 9.07 10.65 10.77
CA LEU A 21 9.77 9.93 9.71
C LEU A 21 10.64 10.87 8.87
N PRO A 22 11.87 10.45 8.51
CA PRO A 22 12.58 11.10 7.40
C PRO A 22 11.69 11.09 6.16
N GLY A 23 11.53 12.21 5.46
CA GLY A 23 10.64 12.30 4.30
C GLY A 23 9.14 12.39 4.63
N GLY A 24 8.75 12.33 5.90
CA GLY A 24 7.37 12.54 6.34
C GLY A 24 6.37 11.56 5.73
N LEU A 25 5.31 12.08 5.13
CA LEU A 25 4.24 11.29 4.50
C LEU A 25 4.74 10.46 3.32
N VAL A 26 5.78 10.91 2.59
CA VAL A 26 6.31 10.17 1.43
C VAL A 26 6.80 8.79 1.88
N THR A 27 7.58 8.73 2.95
CA THR A 27 8.07 7.46 3.49
C THR A 27 6.96 6.60 4.08
N LEU A 28 5.89 7.20 4.60
CA LEU A 28 4.72 6.42 5.03
C LEU A 28 4.03 5.74 3.83
N VAL A 29 3.87 6.45 2.72
CA VAL A 29 3.31 5.92 1.46
C VAL A 29 4.20 4.82 0.86
N GLU A 30 5.52 5.02 0.81
CA GLU A 30 6.48 4.01 0.32
C GLU A 30 6.35 2.71 1.13
N ARG A 31 6.25 2.80 2.45
CA ARG A 31 6.05 1.63 3.32
C ARG A 31 4.71 0.95 3.08
N ALA A 32 3.63 1.71 2.98
CA ALA A 32 2.31 1.17 2.70
C ALA A 32 2.28 0.43 1.35
N SER A 33 2.89 1.03 0.33
CA SER A 33 2.97 0.48 -1.02
C SER A 33 3.84 -0.78 -1.08
N ALA A 34 4.98 -0.81 -0.39
CA ALA A 34 5.82 -2.00 -0.28
C ALA A 34 5.10 -3.14 0.43
N ALA A 35 4.34 -2.84 1.49
CA ALA A 35 3.51 -3.83 2.18
C ALA A 35 2.43 -4.38 1.26
N LEU A 36 1.74 -3.52 0.51
CA LEU A 36 0.74 -3.92 -0.49
C LEU A 36 1.34 -4.84 -1.56
N ALA A 37 2.52 -4.49 -2.12
CA ALA A 37 3.22 -5.33 -3.08
C ALA A 37 3.59 -6.70 -2.49
N GLY A 38 4.04 -6.75 -1.23
CA GLY A 38 4.34 -8.01 -0.54
C GLY A 38 3.12 -8.92 -0.37
N VAL A 39 1.95 -8.34 -0.04
CA VAL A 39 0.68 -9.08 0.02
C VAL A 39 0.29 -9.58 -1.36
N VAL A 40 0.32 -8.73 -2.40
CA VAL A 40 0.00 -9.15 -3.78
C VAL A 40 0.93 -10.27 -4.25
N GLY A 41 2.24 -10.19 -3.97
CA GLY A 41 3.19 -11.26 -4.30
C GLY A 41 2.85 -12.58 -3.60
N SER A 42 2.40 -12.52 -2.35
CA SER A 42 1.95 -13.71 -1.60
C SER A 42 0.68 -14.31 -2.22
N GLU A 43 -0.30 -13.48 -2.60
CA GLU A 43 -1.51 -13.92 -3.28
C GLU A 43 -1.23 -14.51 -4.66
N LEU A 44 -0.33 -13.92 -5.44
CA LEU A 44 0.10 -14.46 -6.73
C LEU A 44 0.78 -15.83 -6.56
N ARG A 45 1.63 -15.98 -5.54
CA ARG A 45 2.23 -17.28 -5.22
C ARG A 45 1.17 -18.31 -4.83
N ALA A 46 0.18 -17.92 -4.02
CA ALA A 46 -0.89 -18.82 -3.61
C ALA A 46 -1.78 -19.25 -4.79
N ALA A 47 -2.15 -18.30 -5.66
CA ALA A 47 -3.07 -18.55 -6.78
C ALA A 47 -2.40 -19.21 -8.00
N ALA A 48 -1.15 -18.84 -8.32
CA ALA A 48 -0.46 -19.25 -9.54
C ALA A 48 0.79 -20.12 -9.31
N GLY A 49 1.15 -20.38 -8.04
CA GLY A 49 2.35 -21.14 -7.65
C GLY A 49 3.67 -20.39 -7.85
N ARG A 50 3.63 -19.14 -8.35
CA ARG A 50 4.81 -18.31 -8.66
C ARG A 50 4.49 -16.82 -8.63
N VAL A 51 5.53 -16.02 -8.43
CA VAL A 51 5.47 -14.55 -8.56
C VAL A 51 6.05 -14.12 -9.90
N TYR A 52 7.28 -14.55 -10.21
CA TYR A 52 7.91 -14.23 -11.48
C TYR A 52 7.12 -14.79 -12.67
N GLY A 53 6.88 -13.93 -13.67
CA GLY A 53 6.10 -14.26 -14.86
C GLY A 53 4.58 -14.32 -14.64
N SER A 54 4.09 -14.02 -13.43
CA SER A 54 2.67 -13.79 -13.16
C SER A 54 2.25 -12.42 -13.70
N ARG A 55 0.94 -12.22 -13.89
CA ARG A 55 0.37 -10.96 -14.38
C ARG A 55 -0.69 -10.49 -13.41
N ALA A 56 -0.65 -9.20 -13.05
CA ALA A 56 -1.66 -8.53 -12.25
C ALA A 56 -2.21 -7.33 -13.03
N VAL A 57 -3.49 -7.02 -12.83
CA VAL A 57 -4.12 -5.81 -13.37
C VAL A 57 -4.30 -4.83 -12.22
N LEU A 58 -3.85 -3.59 -12.40
CA LEU A 58 -4.02 -2.51 -11.44
C LEU A 58 -5.28 -1.71 -11.78
N LEU A 59 -6.23 -1.65 -10.84
CA LEU A 59 -7.41 -0.77 -10.94
C LEU A 59 -7.14 0.49 -10.11
N VAL A 60 -6.85 1.60 -10.79
CA VAL A 60 -6.30 2.81 -10.16
C VAL A 60 -7.34 3.92 -10.15
N GLY A 61 -7.75 4.33 -8.96
CA GLY A 61 -8.59 5.52 -8.75
C GLY A 61 -7.78 6.81 -8.67
N SER A 62 -8.44 7.97 -8.63
CA SER A 62 -7.78 9.28 -8.56
C SER A 62 -7.35 9.72 -7.14
N GLY A 63 -7.64 8.91 -6.11
CA GLY A 63 -7.33 9.21 -4.72
C GLY A 63 -5.98 8.65 -4.26
N THR A 64 -5.70 8.80 -2.96
CA THR A 64 -4.46 8.32 -2.32
C THR A 64 -4.25 6.81 -2.53
N ASN A 65 -5.32 6.01 -2.44
CA ASN A 65 -5.27 4.57 -2.70
C ASN A 65 -4.82 4.24 -4.13
N GLY A 66 -5.12 5.13 -5.10
CA GLY A 66 -4.62 4.98 -6.47
C GLY A 66 -3.11 5.19 -6.55
N GLY A 67 -2.59 6.15 -5.78
CA GLY A 67 -1.15 6.33 -5.60
C GLY A 67 -0.49 5.08 -5.02
N ASP A 68 -1.06 4.50 -3.96
CA ASP A 68 -0.54 3.27 -3.36
C ASP A 68 -0.55 2.10 -4.36
N ALA A 69 -1.62 1.97 -5.15
CA ALA A 69 -1.72 0.93 -6.18
C ALA A 69 -0.67 1.09 -7.29
N LEU A 70 -0.41 2.33 -7.74
CA LEU A 70 0.63 2.62 -8.72
C LEU A 70 2.03 2.33 -8.17
N HIS A 71 2.29 2.78 -6.94
CA HIS A 71 3.61 2.64 -6.33
C HIS A 71 3.89 1.18 -5.95
N ALA A 72 2.92 0.45 -5.43
CA ALA A 72 3.01 -1.00 -5.23
C ALA A 72 3.20 -1.73 -6.56
N GLY A 73 2.48 -1.34 -7.61
CA GLY A 73 2.61 -1.89 -8.95
C GLY A 73 4.01 -1.74 -9.55
N ALA A 74 4.71 -0.64 -9.24
CA ALA A 74 6.10 -0.43 -9.67
C ALA A 74 7.11 -1.34 -8.93
N LEU A 75 6.72 -1.94 -7.80
CA LEU A 75 7.56 -2.85 -7.01
C LEU A 75 7.32 -4.34 -7.33
N LEU A 76 6.29 -4.67 -8.12
CA LEU A 76 5.90 -6.03 -8.50
C LEU A 76 6.61 -6.50 -9.78
#